data_AF-A0A3M1GRW9-F1
#
_entry.id   AF-A0A3M1GRW9-F1
#
_cell.length_a   1.000
_cell.length_b   1.000
_cell.length_c   1.000
_cell.angle_alpha   90.00
_cell.angle_beta   90.00
_cell.angle_gamma   90.00
#
_symmetry.space_group_name_H-M   'P 1'
#
loop_
_entity.id
_entity.type
_entity.pdbx_description
1 polymer ?
#
loop_
_entity_poly.entity_id
_entity_poly.type
_entity_poly.pdbx_seq_one_letter_code
_entity_poly.pdbx_strand_id
1 'polypeptide(L)'
;MKIKVKTAKLTYKTLFGYSLVVIALLLVAVPVFANTTPGSRFLDFSIKSTVGKSPQNAQPLTPGVNLSHLNPGEEDWYVYSRDMFEDNGLSWISLAMRYESEALIGPDQINFEVLVQPQDTGWFQDSSPQEVLGAGLRSPLRAASNTVEAFWTGRVAPTERYFVRVFNQSPFGIDYTLEARAEQPAVSGATPASFRATAGSNEALNARQLAWTLTAQAVENMSADQAAAWMQEAQAVGWIVTTATPISSAPNPAQADPQTLWRLTAQAIEGQSAEAAARWLLQADSLGWLAIPLSTLKNPNPEDPGGPTGGGDNPPDPPAEPIPPDEAYTPVNIYPNNPLEFDFNHVNSGRLPPYGEHWYSLIRDDFDDDPFEDLKLTMFFTPRVGYTSNRINFEIIPASQYHIWERGDADYLTNIGAGMWVSRDEDPNTGERLWSGTLVDGDRYFIKVKNGTADVVDYYLFPNDVENAELGNPTLHRAGISGRIPYQASPPTRPGPPPEPGSAPTAALPLKVGQVTAALDAGEERWYRFSFGSGGEKSVPRDFEIYLTTTPQDDIRARHADFAIYPGSQLHIWMRGDVDRLKPLGTSSVAFDQSGDPRSLRVVWDGQLMSNHTYYIKVYNHDIGPLEYELEVKQK
;
A
#
# COMPACT_ATOMS: atom_id res chain seq x y z
N MET A 1 21.70 12.17 -72.60
CA MET A 1 22.71 13.02 -71.92
C MET A 1 23.48 12.13 -70.94
N LYS A 2 24.75 11.77 -71.21
CA LYS A 2 25.54 10.88 -70.35
C LYS A 2 26.26 11.70 -69.28
N ILE A 3 25.85 11.58 -68.02
CA ILE A 3 26.52 12.21 -66.88
C ILE A 3 27.71 11.32 -66.48
N LYS A 4 28.93 11.83 -66.63
CA LYS A 4 30.15 11.22 -66.07
C LYS A 4 30.31 11.69 -64.62
N VAL A 5 30.04 10.81 -63.67
CA VAL A 5 30.40 11.02 -62.27
C VAL A 5 31.91 10.77 -62.12
N LYS A 6 32.68 11.81 -61.79
CA LYS A 6 34.09 11.67 -61.39
C LYS A 6 34.14 11.37 -59.91
N THR A 7 34.48 10.14 -59.54
CA THR A 7 34.78 9.75 -58.17
C THR A 7 36.13 10.34 -57.77
N ALA A 8 36.12 11.39 -56.96
CA ALA A 8 37.34 11.91 -56.34
C ALA A 8 37.76 10.97 -55.22
N LYS A 9 38.92 10.30 -55.36
CA LYS A 9 39.51 9.51 -54.29
C LYS A 9 40.00 10.46 -53.20
N LEU A 10 39.25 10.56 -52.11
CA LEU A 10 39.69 11.22 -50.90
C LEU A 10 40.88 10.43 -50.33
N THR A 11 42.06 11.02 -50.31
CA THR A 11 43.26 10.35 -49.80
C THR A 11 43.29 10.45 -48.28
N TYR A 12 43.84 9.44 -47.62
CA TYR A 12 43.92 9.34 -46.15
C TYR A 12 44.55 10.59 -45.49
N LYS A 13 45.45 11.28 -46.18
CA LYS A 13 46.03 12.55 -45.73
C LYS A 13 44.99 13.67 -45.59
N THR A 14 43.99 13.71 -46.45
CA THR A 14 42.92 14.72 -46.39
C THR A 14 41.99 14.44 -45.21
N LEU A 15 41.64 13.17 -44.95
CA LEU A 15 40.85 12.77 -43.78
C LEU A 15 41.58 13.05 -42.47
N PHE A 16 42.88 12.73 -42.40
CA PHE A 16 43.68 13.00 -41.21
C PHE A 16 43.82 14.51 -40.94
N GLY A 17 43.96 15.33 -41.99
CA GLY A 17 43.96 16.78 -41.88
C GLY A 17 42.64 17.33 -41.31
N TYR A 18 41.49 16.82 -41.79
CA TYR A 18 40.19 17.23 -41.25
C TYR A 18 40.00 16.83 -39.78
N SER A 19 40.41 15.62 -39.38
CA SER A 19 40.34 15.20 -37.96
C SER A 19 41.21 16.08 -37.05
N LEU A 20 42.41 16.48 -37.50
CA LEU A 20 43.28 17.34 -36.70
C LEU A 20 42.70 18.75 -36.54
N VAL A 21 42.05 19.29 -37.57
CA VAL A 21 41.35 20.59 -37.49
C VAL A 21 40.14 20.51 -36.57
N VAL A 22 39.37 19.42 -36.59
CA VAL A 22 38.23 19.22 -35.69
C VAL A 22 38.68 19.08 -34.22
N ILE A 23 39.76 18.33 -33.96
CA ILE A 23 40.32 18.20 -32.60
C ILE A 23 40.86 19.54 -32.09
N ALA A 24 41.55 20.31 -32.95
CA ALA A 24 42.02 21.64 -32.58
C ALA A 24 40.87 22.62 -32.31
N LEU A 25 39.80 22.57 -33.11
CA LEU A 25 38.59 23.37 -32.88
C LEU A 25 37.88 22.98 -31.58
N LEU A 26 37.83 21.70 -31.24
CA LEU A 26 37.25 21.23 -29.97
C LEU A 26 38.10 21.69 -28.76
N LEU A 27 39.42 21.60 -28.85
CA LEU A 27 40.31 22.05 -27.76
C LEU A 27 40.26 23.57 -27.52
N VAL A 28 39.93 24.37 -28.54
CA VAL A 28 39.80 25.83 -28.41
C VAL A 28 38.37 26.24 -28.03
N ALA A 29 37.34 25.50 -28.48
CA ALA A 29 35.95 25.82 -28.18
C ALA A 29 35.54 25.47 -26.74
N VAL A 30 36.03 24.34 -26.20
CA VAL A 30 35.64 23.84 -24.87
C VAL A 30 35.94 24.85 -23.73
N PRO A 31 37.09 25.56 -23.70
CA PRO A 31 37.34 26.59 -22.68
C PRO A 31 36.48 27.86 -22.85
N VAL A 32 36.01 28.16 -24.06
CA VAL A 32 35.24 29.39 -24.35
C VAL A 32 33.77 29.22 -23.96
N PHE A 33 33.21 28.02 -24.10
CA PHE A 33 31.84 27.72 -23.65
C PHE A 33 31.72 27.52 -22.14
N ALA A 34 32.80 27.16 -21.44
CA ALA A 34 32.79 26.99 -19.98
C ALA A 34 32.61 28.32 -19.20
N ASN A 35 32.83 29.48 -19.84
CA ASN A 35 32.85 30.78 -19.14
C ASN A 35 31.66 31.71 -19.44
N THR A 36 30.65 31.30 -20.22
CA THR A 36 29.63 32.27 -20.71
C THR A 36 28.17 31.90 -20.46
N THR A 37 27.85 30.85 -19.69
CA THR A 37 26.45 30.53 -19.36
C THR A 37 26.27 30.21 -17.87
N PRO A 38 25.63 31.07 -17.06
CA PRO A 38 25.23 30.71 -15.71
C PRO A 38 23.98 29.83 -15.79
N GLY A 39 24.14 28.51 -15.75
CA GLY A 39 22.96 27.62 -15.73
C GLY A 39 23.15 26.11 -15.94
N SER A 40 24.31 25.59 -16.31
CA SER A 40 24.48 24.14 -16.53
C SER A 40 25.51 23.53 -15.57
N ARG A 41 25.04 23.00 -14.45
CA ARG A 41 25.83 22.19 -13.49
C ARG A 41 25.72 20.68 -13.78
N PHE A 42 25.91 20.27 -15.03
CA PHE A 42 26.10 18.86 -15.33
C PHE A 42 27.61 18.61 -15.44
N LEU A 43 28.13 17.88 -14.45
CA LEU A 43 29.53 17.41 -14.33
C LEU A 43 30.50 18.38 -13.65
N ASP A 44 30.21 18.71 -12.39
CA ASP A 44 31.22 19.17 -11.45
C ASP A 44 31.81 17.95 -10.69
N PHE A 45 33.07 17.61 -10.97
CA PHE A 45 33.83 16.61 -10.21
C PHE A 45 34.70 17.26 -9.11
N SER A 46 34.29 18.42 -8.60
CA SER A 46 34.85 18.99 -7.38
C SER A 46 34.74 17.99 -6.23
N ILE A 47 35.84 17.82 -5.50
CA ILE A 47 35.97 16.97 -4.31
C ILE A 47 34.78 17.26 -3.39
N LYS A 48 33.85 16.29 -3.31
CA LYS A 48 32.63 16.39 -2.49
C LYS A 48 33.07 16.68 -1.05
N SER A 49 32.77 17.89 -0.58
CA SER A 49 32.79 18.24 0.83
C SER A 49 32.10 17.12 1.62
N THR A 50 32.80 16.49 2.57
CA THR A 50 32.25 15.46 3.46
C THR A 50 31.28 16.03 4.50
N VAL A 51 31.06 17.34 4.47
CA VAL A 51 30.16 18.05 5.38
C VAL A 51 28.71 17.63 5.09
N GLY A 52 28.04 17.13 6.13
CA GLY A 52 26.66 16.67 6.11
C GLY A 52 26.50 15.19 5.79
N LYS A 53 27.56 14.41 5.53
CA LYS A 53 27.39 13.01 5.10
C LYS A 53 27.53 11.97 6.22
N SER A 54 27.71 12.42 7.45
CA SER A 54 27.71 11.57 8.64
C SER A 54 27.33 12.37 9.88
N PRO A 55 26.92 11.72 11.00
CA PRO A 55 26.62 12.42 12.25
C PRO A 55 27.77 13.31 12.74
N GLN A 56 29.02 12.85 12.58
CA GLN A 56 30.22 13.56 13.04
C GLN A 56 30.49 14.82 12.22
N ASN A 57 30.02 14.85 10.97
CA ASN A 57 30.19 15.96 10.05
C ASN A 57 28.87 16.67 9.75
N ALA A 58 27.84 16.49 10.59
CA ALA A 58 26.51 17.02 10.36
C ALA A 58 26.51 18.55 10.15
N GLN A 59 25.71 19.02 9.20
CA GLN A 59 25.54 20.44 8.90
C GLN A 59 24.70 21.11 10.00
N PRO A 60 25.02 22.33 10.45
CA PRO A 60 24.14 23.06 11.35
C PRO A 60 22.75 23.26 10.71
N LEU A 61 21.69 22.84 11.39
CA LEU A 61 20.33 23.08 10.95
C LEU A 61 19.99 24.55 11.20
N THR A 62 19.83 25.33 10.13
CA THR A 62 19.51 26.75 10.27
C THR A 62 18.00 26.97 10.42
N PRO A 63 17.56 27.97 11.21
CA PRO A 63 16.16 28.39 11.24
C PRO A 63 15.67 28.76 9.84
N GLY A 64 14.49 28.28 9.45
CA GLY A 64 13.94 28.46 8.10
C GLY A 64 14.29 27.31 7.17
N VAL A 65 14.46 27.60 5.88
CA VAL A 65 14.56 26.59 4.81
C VAL A 65 16.02 26.20 4.56
N ASN A 66 16.32 24.91 4.73
CA ASN A 66 17.60 24.29 4.38
C ASN A 66 17.41 23.55 3.05
N LEU A 67 18.15 23.94 2.01
CA LEU A 67 18.06 23.34 0.67
C LEU A 67 19.23 22.40 0.43
N SER A 68 18.97 21.20 -0.07
CA SER A 68 20.02 20.25 -0.46
C SER A 68 19.54 19.28 -1.54
N HIS A 69 20.46 18.43 -1.99
CA HIS A 69 20.24 17.41 -3.01
C HIS A 69 20.76 16.06 -2.52
N LEU A 70 19.97 15.00 -2.69
CA LEU A 70 20.36 13.63 -2.37
C LEU A 70 20.34 12.75 -3.61
N ASN A 71 21.49 12.17 -3.95
CA ASN A 71 21.53 11.09 -4.93
C ASN A 71 20.98 9.78 -4.33
N PRO A 72 20.67 8.77 -5.18
CA PRO A 72 20.28 7.44 -4.70
C PRO A 72 21.27 6.84 -3.71
N GLY A 73 20.77 6.39 -2.57
CA GLY A 73 21.54 5.82 -1.46
C GLY A 73 22.31 6.85 -0.62
N GLU A 74 22.23 8.15 -0.92
CA GLU A 74 22.85 9.18 -0.11
C GLU A 74 21.96 9.60 1.07
N GLU A 75 22.62 10.12 2.09
CA GLU A 75 21.99 10.75 3.25
C GLU A 75 22.67 12.10 3.54
N ASP A 76 21.91 12.99 4.14
CA ASP A 76 22.35 14.26 4.70
C ASP A 76 22.02 14.27 6.20
N TRP A 77 22.97 14.75 6.98
CA TRP A 77 22.89 14.86 8.42
C TRP A 77 22.91 16.33 8.80
N TYR A 78 21.89 16.74 9.53
CA TYR A 78 21.84 18.03 10.19
C TYR A 78 21.99 17.86 11.69
N VAL A 79 22.61 18.84 12.33
CA VAL A 79 22.74 18.93 13.79
C VAL A 79 22.05 20.19 14.27
N TYR A 80 21.30 20.04 15.34
CA TYR A 80 20.59 21.13 15.99
C TYR A 80 20.77 21.03 17.51
N SER A 81 21.07 22.16 18.13
CA SER A 81 20.93 22.37 19.57
C SER A 81 20.12 23.63 19.81
N ARG A 82 19.38 23.66 20.91
CA ARG A 82 18.52 24.81 21.27
C ARG A 82 19.25 26.15 21.19
N ASP A 83 20.52 26.18 21.62
CA ASP A 83 21.37 27.38 21.61
C ASP A 83 21.66 27.95 20.20
N MET A 84 21.39 27.18 19.13
CA MET A 84 21.55 27.64 17.74
C MET A 84 20.40 28.52 17.26
N PHE A 85 19.27 28.57 17.98
CA PHE A 85 18.17 29.46 17.69
C PHE A 85 18.22 30.63 18.69
N GLU A 86 18.18 31.87 18.22
CA GLU A 86 18.33 33.08 19.07
C GLU A 86 17.21 33.25 20.12
N ASP A 87 16.21 32.36 20.13
CA ASP A 87 15.07 32.39 21.02
C ASP A 87 15.16 31.30 22.09
N ASN A 88 15.77 31.67 23.22
CA ASN A 88 15.91 30.84 24.42
C ASN A 88 14.56 30.44 25.03
N GLY A 89 13.41 30.94 24.56
CA GLY A 89 12.07 30.57 25.04
C GLY A 89 11.48 29.32 24.40
N LEU A 90 12.06 28.85 23.29
CA LEU A 90 11.51 27.76 22.48
C LEU A 90 11.99 26.42 23.02
N SER A 91 11.05 25.54 23.40
CA SER A 91 11.34 24.18 23.87
C SER A 91 10.88 23.11 22.88
N TRP A 92 10.46 23.52 21.68
CA TRP A 92 9.95 22.66 20.62
C TRP A 92 10.56 23.06 19.28
N ILE A 93 10.69 22.08 18.39
CA ILE A 93 11.05 22.29 17.00
C ILE A 93 10.05 21.57 16.10
N SER A 94 9.69 22.24 15.00
CA SER A 94 8.93 21.69 13.89
C SER A 94 9.83 21.58 12.67
N LEU A 95 9.81 20.41 12.05
CA LEU A 95 10.57 20.06 10.86
C LEU A 95 9.59 19.72 9.75
N ALA A 96 9.72 20.36 8.60
CA ALA A 96 8.93 20.06 7.42
C ALA A 96 9.87 19.83 6.23
N MET A 97 9.93 18.59 5.74
CA MET A 97 10.66 18.23 4.54
C MET A 97 9.72 18.25 3.34
N ARG A 98 10.13 18.91 2.26
CA ARG A 98 9.43 18.87 0.97
C ARG A 98 10.38 18.44 -0.12
N TYR A 99 9.91 17.62 -1.04
CA TYR A 99 10.63 17.29 -2.26
C TYR A 99 9.64 17.15 -3.41
N GLU A 100 10.10 17.44 -4.62
CA GLU A 100 9.33 17.18 -5.83
C GLU A 100 9.72 15.82 -6.38
N SER A 101 8.74 15.00 -6.71
CA SER A 101 8.96 13.73 -7.37
C SER A 101 7.87 13.48 -8.41
N GLU A 102 8.32 13.20 -9.63
CA GLU A 102 7.43 12.73 -10.70
C GLU A 102 7.12 11.24 -10.56
N ALA A 103 7.95 10.50 -9.81
CA ALA A 103 7.73 9.10 -9.48
C ALA A 103 6.89 8.95 -8.19
N LEU A 104 6.08 7.90 -8.12
CA LEU A 104 5.46 7.43 -6.87
C LEU A 104 6.55 6.84 -5.96
N ILE A 105 7.18 7.70 -5.16
CA ILE A 105 8.19 7.29 -4.18
C ILE A 105 7.51 7.06 -2.84
N GLY A 106 7.78 5.89 -2.23
CA GLY A 106 7.27 5.52 -0.91
C GLY A 106 7.90 6.35 0.22
N PRO A 107 7.21 6.55 1.36
CA PRO A 107 7.76 7.26 2.51
C PRO A 107 8.91 6.51 3.21
N ASP A 108 9.10 5.23 2.92
CA ASP A 108 10.25 4.42 3.30
C ASP A 108 11.47 4.69 2.42
N GLN A 109 11.26 5.19 1.20
CA GLN A 109 12.33 5.46 0.25
C GLN A 109 12.91 6.87 0.39
N ILE A 110 12.12 7.88 0.74
CA ILE A 110 12.60 9.24 1.01
C ILE A 110 11.91 9.78 2.27
N ASN A 111 12.69 9.99 3.31
CA ASN A 111 12.21 10.56 4.57
C ASN A 111 13.34 11.23 5.37
N PHE A 112 12.99 11.70 6.56
CA PHE A 112 13.97 12.06 7.58
C PHE A 112 13.65 11.40 8.93
N GLU A 113 14.70 11.12 9.69
CA GLU A 113 14.66 10.64 11.07
C GLU A 113 15.22 11.70 12.01
N VAL A 114 14.64 11.80 13.22
CA VAL A 114 15.14 12.65 14.28
C VAL A 114 15.75 11.78 15.37
N LEU A 115 17.02 12.02 15.68
CA LEU A 115 17.80 11.28 16.66
C LEU A 115 18.29 12.22 17.76
N VAL A 116 18.51 11.68 18.95
CA VAL A 116 19.02 12.45 20.10
C VAL A 116 20.33 11.87 20.63
N GLN A 117 21.22 12.76 21.09
CA GLN A 117 22.43 12.41 21.80
C GLN A 117 22.57 13.28 23.07
N PRO A 118 22.68 12.68 24.26
CA PRO A 118 22.98 13.41 25.49
C PRO A 118 24.38 14.06 25.42
N GLN A 119 24.49 15.35 25.74
CA GLN A 119 25.77 16.08 25.68
C GLN A 119 26.84 15.54 26.66
N ASP A 120 26.44 14.83 27.72
CA ASP A 120 27.33 14.33 28.77
C ASP A 120 28.11 13.05 28.35
N THR A 121 27.76 12.46 27.21
CA THR A 121 28.53 11.34 26.64
C THR A 121 29.72 11.90 25.85
N GLY A 122 30.94 11.64 26.33
CA GLY A 122 32.16 12.25 25.79
C GLY A 122 32.27 12.12 24.26
N TRP A 123 32.50 13.26 23.61
CA TRP A 123 32.52 13.54 22.16
C TRP A 123 33.38 12.62 21.26
N PHE A 124 34.14 11.67 21.84
CA PHE A 124 35.19 10.91 21.14
C PHE A 124 35.02 9.39 21.15
N GLN A 125 33.87 8.86 21.58
CA GLN A 125 33.57 7.45 21.29
C GLN A 125 32.66 7.38 20.07
N ASP A 126 33.01 6.51 19.11
CA ASP A 126 32.32 6.22 17.84
C ASP A 126 30.88 5.70 18.01
N SER A 127 30.14 6.11 19.05
CA SER A 127 28.75 5.75 19.21
C SER A 127 27.91 6.56 18.23
N SER A 128 27.25 5.85 17.31
CA SER A 128 26.11 6.38 16.57
C SER A 128 25.06 6.94 17.54
N PRO A 129 24.26 7.95 17.13
CA PRO A 129 23.15 8.46 17.95
C PRO A 129 22.31 7.29 18.49
N GLN A 130 21.95 7.35 19.78
CA GLN A 130 21.49 6.16 20.51
C GLN A 130 19.98 5.91 20.41
N GLU A 131 19.18 6.93 20.11
CA GLU A 131 17.72 6.84 20.13
C GLU A 131 17.10 7.62 18.98
N VAL A 132 16.23 6.95 18.21
CA VAL A 132 15.38 7.56 17.18
C VAL A 132 14.11 8.05 17.86
N LEU A 133 13.93 9.37 17.93
CA LEU A 133 12.75 10.01 18.50
C LEU A 133 11.52 9.93 17.59
N GLY A 134 11.73 9.76 16.28
CA GLY A 134 10.67 9.58 15.30
C GLY A 134 11.15 9.83 13.87
N ALA A 135 10.26 9.59 12.92
CA ALA A 135 10.47 9.88 11.50
C ALA A 135 9.44 10.91 11.01
N GLY A 136 9.72 11.55 9.88
CA GLY A 136 8.78 12.43 9.19
C GLY A 136 7.48 11.70 8.84
N LEU A 137 6.35 12.24 9.27
CA LEU A 137 5.01 11.79 8.92
C LEU A 137 4.56 12.46 7.64
N ARG A 138 4.06 11.71 6.66
CA ARG A 138 3.62 12.27 5.39
C ARG A 138 2.40 13.18 5.60
N SER A 139 2.44 14.38 5.03
CA SER A 139 1.30 15.30 5.04
C SER A 139 0.12 14.67 4.29
N PRO A 140 -1.08 14.58 4.92
CA PRO A 140 -2.28 14.09 4.24
C PRO A 140 -2.86 15.12 3.27
N LEU A 141 -2.44 16.39 3.39
CA LEU A 141 -2.82 17.44 2.47
C LEU A 141 -2.02 17.24 1.18
N ARG A 142 -2.73 17.01 0.06
CA ARG A 142 -2.09 17.07 -1.26
C ARG A 142 -1.49 18.47 -1.41
N ALA A 143 -0.17 18.57 -1.31
CA ALA A 143 0.55 19.68 -1.91
C ALA A 143 0.32 19.63 -3.45
N ALA A 144 0.82 20.62 -4.19
CA ALA A 144 0.75 20.61 -5.66
C ALA A 144 1.13 19.23 -6.23
N SER A 145 0.60 18.87 -7.41
CA SER A 145 0.45 17.48 -7.91
C SER A 145 1.69 16.56 -7.92
N ASN A 146 2.88 17.07 -7.62
CA ASN A 146 4.16 16.35 -7.58
C ASN A 146 5.00 16.64 -6.31
N THR A 147 4.52 17.45 -5.35
CA THR A 147 5.25 17.75 -4.12
C THR A 147 4.84 16.79 -3.02
N VAL A 148 5.82 16.13 -2.40
CA VAL A 148 5.63 15.34 -1.19
C VAL A 148 6.11 16.15 0.00
N GLU A 149 5.31 16.18 1.07
CA GLU A 149 5.67 16.82 2.33
C GLU A 149 5.66 15.81 3.47
N ALA A 150 6.69 15.85 4.32
CA ALA A 150 6.78 15.09 5.56
C ALA A 150 7.04 16.04 6.73
N PHE A 151 6.40 15.82 7.87
CA PHE A 151 6.47 16.71 9.03
C PHE A 151 6.82 15.94 10.31
N TRP A 152 7.52 16.59 11.22
CA TRP A 152 7.80 16.08 12.57
C TRP A 152 7.85 17.25 13.55
N THR A 153 7.29 17.07 14.74
CA THR A 153 7.44 18.04 15.83
C THR A 153 7.80 17.35 17.12
N GLY A 154 8.71 17.93 17.89
CA GLY A 154 9.13 17.34 19.16
C GLY A 154 9.76 18.34 20.10
N ARG A 155 9.80 17.93 21.37
CA ARG A 155 10.40 18.71 22.46
C ARG A 155 11.92 18.64 22.37
N VAL A 156 12.56 19.75 22.70
CA VAL A 156 14.01 19.94 22.64
C VAL A 156 14.50 20.32 24.04
N ALA A 157 15.26 19.44 24.67
CA ALA A 157 15.93 19.70 25.93
C ALA A 157 17.13 20.64 25.71
N PRO A 158 17.39 21.56 26.65
CA PRO A 158 18.50 22.51 26.53
C PRO A 158 19.88 21.86 26.56
N THR A 159 20.01 20.68 27.16
CA THR A 159 21.28 19.95 27.34
C THR A 159 21.47 18.82 26.34
N GLU A 160 20.62 18.72 25.32
CA GLU A 160 20.67 17.65 24.34
C GLU A 160 21.06 18.19 22.97
N ARG A 161 21.63 17.32 22.16
CA ARG A 161 21.93 17.58 20.76
C ARG A 161 21.08 16.65 19.92
N TYR A 162 20.45 17.23 18.91
CA TYR A 162 19.56 16.52 18.01
C TYR A 162 20.21 16.41 16.65
N PHE A 163 19.98 15.28 16.00
CA PHE A 163 20.42 15.03 14.64
C PHE A 163 19.19 14.77 13.78
N VAL A 164 19.16 15.38 12.59
CA VAL A 164 18.15 15.10 11.58
C VAL A 164 18.84 14.40 10.42
N ARG A 165 18.52 13.13 10.22
CA ARG A 165 19.05 12.33 9.12
C ARG A 165 18.03 12.32 8.00
N VAL A 166 18.30 13.03 6.92
CA VAL A 166 17.51 12.98 5.69
C VAL A 166 18.14 11.94 4.77
N PHE A 167 17.36 11.01 4.25
CA PHE A 167 17.90 9.92 3.42
C PHE A 167 17.06 9.71 2.16
N ASN A 168 17.75 9.22 1.11
CA ASN A 168 17.14 8.86 -0.15
C ASN A 168 17.56 7.44 -0.55
N GLN A 169 16.70 6.47 -0.30
CA GLN A 169 16.81 5.08 -0.74
C GLN A 169 16.12 4.83 -2.09
N SER A 170 15.54 5.87 -2.71
CA SER A 170 14.95 5.76 -4.04
C SER A 170 16.04 5.67 -5.13
N PRO A 171 15.73 5.16 -6.33
CA PRO A 171 16.67 5.12 -7.44
C PRO A 171 16.86 6.49 -8.14
N PHE A 172 16.21 7.55 -7.66
CA PHE A 172 16.25 8.88 -8.27
C PHE A 172 17.00 9.87 -7.39
N GLY A 173 17.72 10.82 -7.99
CA GLY A 173 18.23 11.98 -7.27
C GLY A 173 17.10 12.95 -6.97
N ILE A 174 17.08 13.56 -5.79
CA ILE A 174 16.03 14.49 -5.37
C ILE A 174 16.62 15.80 -4.86
N ASP A 175 15.97 16.90 -5.23
CA ASP A 175 16.12 18.17 -4.53
C ASP A 175 15.07 18.22 -3.41
N TYR A 176 15.50 18.57 -2.20
CA TYR A 176 14.60 18.70 -1.06
C TYR A 176 14.84 19.98 -0.28
N THR A 177 13.79 20.42 0.41
CA THR A 177 13.79 21.55 1.31
C THR A 177 13.43 21.05 2.71
N LEU A 178 14.31 21.20 3.69
CA LEU A 178 14.04 20.92 5.10
C LEU A 178 13.86 22.23 5.85
N GLU A 179 12.60 22.57 6.15
CA GLU A 179 12.26 23.75 6.94
C GLU A 179 12.29 23.43 8.43
N ALA A 180 13.05 24.21 9.20
CA ALA A 180 13.14 24.10 10.66
C ALA A 180 12.58 25.36 11.33
N ARG A 181 11.55 25.20 12.14
CA ARG A 181 10.95 26.30 12.92
C ARG A 181 10.99 25.94 14.39
N ALA A 182 11.59 26.81 15.19
CA ALA A 182 11.47 26.67 16.63
C ALA A 182 10.09 27.20 17.06
N GLU A 183 9.42 26.45 17.93
CA GLU A 183 8.06 26.73 18.37
C GLU A 183 8.04 26.96 19.89
N GLN A 184 7.24 27.94 20.32
CA GLN A 184 6.98 28.08 21.75
C GLN A 184 6.21 26.84 22.20
N PRO A 185 6.51 26.28 23.38
CA PRO A 185 5.62 25.30 23.96
C PRO A 185 4.22 25.91 23.96
N ALA A 186 3.33 25.36 23.14
CA ALA A 186 1.93 25.62 23.28
C ALA A 186 1.60 25.28 24.74
N VAL A 187 1.23 26.28 25.52
CA VAL A 187 0.96 26.15 26.95
C VAL A 187 -0.01 24.99 27.17
N SER A 188 0.48 23.83 27.60
CA SER A 188 -0.35 22.74 28.12
C SER A 188 0.49 21.58 28.67
N GLY A 189 0.46 21.42 29.99
CA GLY A 189 0.43 20.11 30.61
C GLY A 189 -1.03 19.75 30.88
N ALA A 190 -1.67 19.05 29.94
CA ALA A 190 -2.92 18.32 30.16
C ALA A 190 -3.17 17.35 29.01
N THR A 191 -3.14 16.06 29.33
CA THR A 191 -3.58 14.94 28.50
C THR A 191 -5.12 14.95 28.41
N PRO A 192 -5.75 14.76 27.23
CA PRO A 192 -7.21 14.63 27.10
C PRO A 192 -7.75 13.41 27.87
N ALA A 193 -8.91 13.56 28.53
CA ALA A 193 -9.52 12.52 29.37
C ALA A 193 -9.98 11.25 28.61
N SER A 194 -10.04 11.28 27.28
CA SER A 194 -10.35 10.13 26.43
C SER A 194 -9.13 9.23 26.16
N PHE A 195 -7.92 9.68 26.48
CA PHE A 195 -6.68 8.89 26.38
C PHE A 195 -6.21 8.51 27.78
N ARG A 196 -6.36 7.23 28.16
CA ARG A 196 -5.93 6.72 29.47
C ARG A 196 -4.41 6.88 29.64
N ALA A 197 -4.02 7.85 30.47
CA ALA A 197 -2.89 7.94 31.42
C ALA A 197 -1.45 7.47 31.08
N THR A 198 -1.11 6.92 29.91
CA THR A 198 0.29 6.55 29.56
C THR A 198 0.84 7.20 28.29
N ALA A 199 0.04 8.01 27.60
CA ALA A 199 0.43 8.76 26.40
C ALA A 199 1.37 9.94 26.73
N GLY A 200 2.53 10.01 26.06
CA GLY A 200 3.52 11.09 26.22
C GLY A 200 3.03 12.44 25.66
N SER A 201 3.64 13.55 26.07
CA SER A 201 3.29 14.92 25.65
C SER A 201 3.29 15.18 24.14
N ASN A 202 3.92 14.29 23.36
CA ASN A 202 3.99 14.38 21.90
C ASN A 202 2.65 13.99 21.22
N GLU A 203 1.85 13.10 21.84
CA GLU A 203 0.55 12.68 21.28
C GLU A 203 -0.50 13.79 21.32
N ALA A 204 -0.48 14.62 22.38
CA ALA A 204 -1.41 15.76 22.52
C ALA A 204 -1.18 16.86 21.47
N LEU A 205 0.05 17.02 20.98
CA LEU A 205 0.40 17.98 19.92
C LEU A 205 0.05 17.45 18.54
N ASN A 206 0.25 16.16 18.28
CA ASN A 206 -0.22 15.49 17.07
C ASN A 206 -1.76 15.61 16.94
N ALA A 207 -2.50 15.43 18.04
CA ALA A 207 -3.94 15.61 18.07
C ALA A 207 -4.36 17.06 17.73
N ARG A 208 -3.59 18.07 18.17
CA ARG A 208 -3.85 19.48 17.86
C ARG A 208 -3.56 19.83 16.39
N GLN A 209 -2.50 19.29 15.82
CA GLN A 209 -2.19 19.47 14.40
C GLN A 209 -3.23 18.78 13.51
N LEU A 210 -3.66 17.58 13.87
CA LEU A 210 -4.74 16.89 13.20
C LEU A 210 -6.04 17.69 13.31
N ALA A 211 -6.35 18.23 14.48
CA ALA A 211 -7.49 19.13 14.69
C ALA A 211 -7.45 20.36 13.77
N TRP A 212 -6.30 21.03 13.65
CA TRP A 212 -6.15 22.17 12.73
C TRP A 212 -6.28 21.76 11.27
N THR A 213 -5.74 20.61 10.90
CA THR A 213 -5.84 20.06 9.53
C THR A 213 -7.30 19.79 9.17
N LEU A 214 -8.04 19.13 10.06
CA LEU A 214 -9.47 18.86 9.87
C LEU A 214 -10.31 20.14 9.85
N THR A 215 -9.94 21.13 10.66
CA THR A 215 -10.57 22.46 10.64
C THR A 215 -10.37 23.13 9.29
N ALA A 216 -9.15 23.12 8.75
CA ALA A 216 -8.85 23.71 7.45
C ALA A 216 -9.62 23.01 6.33
N GLN A 217 -9.68 21.67 6.34
CA GLN A 217 -10.46 20.89 5.37
C GLN A 217 -11.97 21.17 5.49
N ALA A 218 -12.49 21.29 6.71
CA ALA A 218 -13.90 21.58 6.94
C ALA A 218 -14.32 22.92 6.32
N VAL A 219 -13.48 23.95 6.45
CA VAL A 219 -13.83 25.31 6.00
C VAL A 219 -13.41 25.62 4.56
N GLU A 220 -12.70 24.72 3.87
CA GLU A 220 -12.13 24.95 2.53
C GLU A 220 -13.19 25.36 1.50
N ASN A 221 -14.38 24.76 1.57
CA ASN A 221 -15.50 25.03 0.65
C ASN A 221 -16.53 26.03 1.20
N MET A 222 -16.28 26.62 2.37
CA MET A 222 -17.18 27.57 3.01
C MET A 222 -16.88 29.02 2.58
N SER A 223 -17.90 29.86 2.53
CA SER A 223 -17.67 31.32 2.50
C SER A 223 -17.01 31.80 3.79
N ALA A 224 -16.34 32.96 3.77
CA ALA A 224 -15.66 33.51 4.94
C ALA A 224 -16.58 33.66 6.18
N ASP A 225 -17.83 34.08 5.98
CA ASP A 225 -18.81 34.23 7.06
C ASP A 225 -19.25 32.87 7.62
N GLN A 226 -19.42 31.86 6.77
CA GLN A 226 -19.75 30.49 7.18
C GLN A 226 -18.59 29.82 7.92
N ALA A 227 -17.36 29.99 7.42
CA ALA A 227 -16.16 29.48 8.07
C ALA A 227 -15.98 30.11 9.46
N ALA A 228 -16.20 31.43 9.59
CA ALA A 228 -16.11 32.13 10.88
C ALA A 228 -17.17 31.62 11.87
N ALA A 229 -18.41 31.42 11.44
CA ALA A 229 -19.48 30.88 12.28
C ALA A 229 -19.18 29.43 12.70
N TRP A 230 -18.74 28.58 11.76
CA TRP A 230 -18.37 27.20 12.02
C TRP A 230 -17.22 27.10 13.02
N MET A 231 -16.15 27.89 12.85
CA MET A 231 -15.00 27.90 13.76
C MET A 231 -15.38 28.36 15.18
N GLN A 232 -16.29 29.33 15.32
CA GLN A 232 -16.77 29.76 16.64
C GLN A 232 -17.54 28.64 17.34
N GLU A 233 -18.41 27.93 16.62
CA GLU A 233 -19.16 26.80 17.15
C GLU A 233 -18.26 25.59 17.47
N ALA A 234 -17.32 25.27 16.60
CA ALA A 234 -16.32 24.23 16.80
C ALA A 234 -15.42 24.52 18.01
N GLN A 235 -15.06 25.78 18.25
CA GLN A 235 -14.37 26.19 19.48
C GLN A 235 -15.28 26.05 20.71
N ALA A 236 -16.56 26.38 20.60
CA ALA A 236 -17.54 26.27 21.70
C ALA A 236 -17.86 24.83 22.11
N VAL A 237 -17.63 23.84 21.24
CA VAL A 237 -17.72 22.40 21.57
C VAL A 237 -16.35 21.78 21.88
N GLY A 238 -15.27 22.56 21.84
CA GLY A 238 -13.93 22.11 22.17
C GLY A 238 -13.22 21.30 21.08
N TRP A 239 -13.71 21.32 19.84
CA TRP A 239 -12.98 20.75 18.69
C TRP A 239 -11.74 21.60 18.38
N ILE A 240 -11.87 22.93 18.49
CA ILE A 240 -10.77 23.87 18.26
C ILE A 240 -10.29 24.44 19.58
N VAL A 241 -9.02 24.22 19.91
CA VAL A 241 -8.35 24.87 21.03
C VAL A 241 -7.45 26.00 20.51
N THR A 242 -7.91 27.23 20.68
CA THR A 242 -7.13 28.42 20.36
C THR A 242 -6.13 28.74 21.47
N THR A 243 -5.12 29.56 21.18
CA THR A 243 -4.16 30.05 22.18
C THR A 243 -4.81 30.87 23.30
N ALA A 244 -6.03 31.38 23.09
CA ALA A 244 -6.79 32.15 24.07
C ALA A 244 -7.62 31.29 25.04
N THR A 245 -7.78 29.98 24.79
CA THR A 245 -8.57 29.07 25.63
C THR A 245 -7.66 27.99 26.21
N PRO A 246 -7.30 28.05 27.52
CA PRO A 246 -6.55 26.98 28.17
C PRO A 246 -7.24 25.62 27.99
N ILE A 247 -6.48 24.54 27.70
CA ILE A 247 -7.05 23.20 27.46
C ILE A 247 -7.90 22.72 28.64
N SER A 248 -7.50 23.04 29.88
CA SER A 248 -8.27 22.71 31.09
C SER A 248 -9.64 23.41 31.18
N SER A 249 -9.84 24.46 30.38
CA SER A 249 -11.11 25.20 30.27
C SER A 249 -11.82 24.97 28.94
N ALA A 250 -11.21 24.21 28.02
CA ALA A 250 -11.86 23.85 26.77
C ALA A 250 -13.02 22.89 27.08
N PRO A 251 -14.21 23.11 26.49
CA PRO A 251 -15.33 22.19 26.58
C PRO A 251 -14.89 20.79 26.14
N ASN A 252 -15.36 19.73 26.80
CA ASN A 252 -15.14 18.37 26.32
C ASN A 252 -16.12 18.11 25.16
N PRO A 253 -15.65 17.74 23.95
CA PRO A 253 -16.53 17.43 22.83
C PRO A 253 -17.60 16.37 23.15
N ALA A 254 -17.26 15.38 23.99
CA ALA A 254 -18.19 14.35 24.41
C ALA A 254 -19.34 14.86 25.31
N GLN A 255 -19.24 16.09 25.82
CA GLN A 255 -20.28 16.77 26.62
C GLN A 255 -21.10 17.76 25.80
N ALA A 256 -20.73 18.03 24.55
CA ALA A 256 -21.48 18.91 23.68
C ALA A 256 -22.81 18.26 23.27
N ASP A 257 -23.79 19.10 22.95
CA ASP A 257 -25.08 18.64 22.44
C ASP A 257 -24.88 17.83 21.13
N PRO A 258 -25.36 16.58 21.04
CA PRO A 258 -25.20 15.74 19.86
C PRO A 258 -25.71 16.38 18.56
N GLN A 259 -26.77 17.19 18.60
CA GLN A 259 -27.27 17.85 17.39
C GLN A 259 -26.31 18.91 16.88
N THR A 260 -25.66 19.64 17.79
CA THR A 260 -24.62 20.61 17.46
C THR A 260 -23.42 19.93 16.80
N LEU A 261 -22.95 18.81 17.36
CA LEU A 261 -21.86 18.02 16.79
C LEU A 261 -22.23 17.46 15.40
N TRP A 262 -23.44 16.91 15.23
CA TRP A 262 -23.92 16.44 13.93
C TRP A 262 -23.98 17.53 12.87
N ARG A 263 -24.45 18.72 13.24
CA ARG A 263 -24.49 19.88 12.33
C ARG A 263 -23.10 20.30 11.90
N LEU A 264 -22.15 20.40 12.84
CA LEU A 264 -20.76 20.76 12.54
C LEU A 264 -20.10 19.73 11.61
N THR A 265 -20.32 18.44 11.87
CA THR A 265 -19.84 17.35 11.00
C THR A 265 -20.45 17.44 9.61
N ALA A 266 -21.76 17.63 9.49
CA ALA A 266 -22.44 17.73 8.21
C ALA A 266 -21.94 18.93 7.38
N GLN A 267 -21.76 20.08 8.02
CA GLN A 267 -21.19 21.28 7.38
C GLN A 267 -19.73 21.06 6.96
N ALA A 268 -18.93 20.36 7.78
CA ALA A 268 -17.53 20.10 7.46
C ALA A 268 -17.35 19.25 6.19
N ILE A 269 -18.23 18.27 5.95
CA ILE A 269 -18.17 17.39 4.78
C ILE A 269 -19.00 17.89 3.59
N GLU A 270 -19.76 18.98 3.76
CA GLU A 270 -20.59 19.54 2.70
C GLU A 270 -19.72 20.03 1.53
N GLY A 271 -20.05 19.60 0.31
CA GLY A 271 -19.30 19.94 -0.90
C GLY A 271 -17.99 19.14 -1.10
N GLN A 272 -17.58 18.29 -0.14
CA GLN A 272 -16.46 17.38 -0.33
C GLN A 272 -16.83 16.19 -1.24
N SER A 273 -15.83 15.56 -1.86
CA SER A 273 -16.05 14.27 -2.53
C SER A 273 -16.36 13.18 -1.50
N ALA A 274 -17.05 12.10 -1.91
CA ALA A 274 -17.39 11.01 -1.01
C ALA A 274 -16.15 10.39 -0.31
N GLU A 275 -15.02 10.34 -1.01
CA GLU A 275 -13.76 9.83 -0.48
C GLU A 275 -13.11 10.79 0.53
N ALA A 276 -13.14 12.10 0.25
CA ALA A 276 -12.63 13.12 1.17
C ALA A 276 -13.49 13.20 2.45
N ALA A 277 -14.82 13.16 2.30
CA ALA A 277 -15.75 13.10 3.41
C ALA A 277 -15.53 11.86 4.29
N ALA A 278 -15.35 10.67 3.69
CA ALA A 278 -15.07 9.44 4.44
C ALA A 278 -13.75 9.52 5.21
N ARG A 279 -12.70 10.08 4.60
CA ARG A 279 -11.41 10.30 5.26
C ARG A 279 -11.50 11.31 6.40
N TRP A 280 -12.20 12.42 6.19
CA TRP A 280 -12.44 13.44 7.23
C TRP A 280 -13.17 12.83 8.42
N LEU A 281 -14.21 12.04 8.18
CA LEU A 281 -14.98 11.36 9.23
C LEU A 281 -14.11 10.40 10.05
N LEU A 282 -13.26 9.58 9.42
CA LEU A 282 -12.36 8.66 10.13
C LEU A 282 -11.35 9.40 11.02
N GLN A 283 -10.82 10.52 10.53
CA GLN A 283 -9.88 11.35 11.30
C GLN A 283 -10.59 12.13 12.43
N ALA A 284 -11.82 12.59 12.20
CA ALA A 284 -12.63 13.22 13.23
C ALA A 284 -13.04 12.22 14.33
N ASP A 285 -13.29 10.96 13.97
CA ASP A 285 -13.58 9.88 14.91
C ASP A 285 -12.39 9.61 15.85
N SER A 286 -11.17 9.59 15.31
CA SER A 286 -9.95 9.35 16.11
C SER A 286 -9.64 10.48 17.09
N LEU A 287 -10.13 11.70 16.82
CA LEU A 287 -10.08 12.82 17.76
C LEU A 287 -11.26 12.85 18.75
N GLY A 288 -12.23 11.94 18.62
CA GLY A 288 -13.45 11.93 19.42
C GLY A 288 -14.38 13.12 19.13
N TRP A 289 -14.33 13.68 17.91
CA TRP A 289 -15.16 14.82 17.52
C TRP A 289 -16.60 14.40 17.22
N LEU A 290 -16.81 13.16 16.79
CA LEU A 290 -18.13 12.70 16.37
C LEU A 290 -19.03 12.44 17.59
N ALA A 291 -20.28 12.90 17.50
CA ALA A 291 -21.32 12.65 18.50
C ALA A 291 -21.56 11.16 18.75
N ILE A 292 -21.39 10.38 17.68
CA ILE A 292 -21.58 8.95 17.64
C ILE A 292 -20.31 8.42 16.96
N PRO A 293 -19.46 7.67 17.67
CA PRO A 293 -18.28 7.10 17.06
C PRO A 293 -18.66 6.33 15.79
N LEU A 294 -17.88 6.42 14.72
CA LEU A 294 -18.21 5.71 13.47
C LEU A 294 -18.35 4.21 13.70
N SER A 295 -17.60 3.68 14.68
CA SER A 295 -17.70 2.30 15.18
C SER A 295 -19.08 1.93 15.75
N THR A 296 -19.93 2.91 16.06
CA THR A 296 -21.27 2.72 16.68
C THR A 296 -22.44 3.04 15.73
N LEU A 297 -22.18 3.63 14.56
CA LEU A 297 -23.24 3.92 13.58
C LEU A 297 -23.69 2.65 12.85
N LYS A 298 -24.93 2.23 13.15
CA LYS A 298 -25.69 1.27 12.34
C LYS A 298 -26.25 1.99 11.10
N ASN A 299 -26.29 1.31 9.97
CA ASN A 299 -26.96 1.83 8.76
C ASN A 299 -28.47 1.58 8.85
N PRO A 300 -29.35 2.61 8.92
CA PRO A 300 -30.80 2.40 8.87
C PRO A 300 -31.21 2.18 7.42
N ASN A 301 -31.58 0.95 7.06
CA ASN A 301 -32.24 0.70 5.78
C ASN A 301 -33.70 1.22 5.89
N PRO A 302 -34.20 2.02 4.93
CA PRO A 302 -35.59 2.46 4.96
C PRO A 302 -36.51 1.32 4.52
N GLU A 303 -37.45 0.94 5.38
CA GLU A 303 -38.49 -0.03 5.05
C GLU A 303 -39.49 0.52 4.02
N ASP A 304 -39.87 -0.36 3.10
CA ASP A 304 -40.84 -0.21 2.03
C ASP A 304 -42.28 -0.22 2.58
N PRO A 305 -43.18 0.73 2.23
CA PRO A 305 -44.53 0.76 2.76
C PRO A 305 -45.46 -0.13 1.91
N GLY A 306 -45.72 -1.35 2.37
CA GLY A 306 -46.63 -2.28 1.70
C GLY A 306 -47.47 -3.10 2.67
N GLY A 307 -48.59 -2.55 3.17
CA GLY A 307 -49.56 -3.30 3.96
C GLY A 307 -50.45 -4.23 3.12
N PRO A 308 -50.87 -5.41 3.64
CA PRO A 308 -51.93 -6.20 3.04
C PRO A 308 -53.24 -6.09 3.84
N THR A 309 -54.34 -5.85 3.13
CA THR A 309 -55.71 -6.10 3.62
C THR A 309 -56.21 -7.45 3.12
N GLY A 310 -56.67 -8.30 4.05
CA GLY A 310 -57.45 -9.51 3.81
C GLY A 310 -57.14 -10.54 4.90
N GLY A 311 -58.00 -10.88 5.86
CA GLY A 311 -59.46 -11.00 5.81
C GLY A 311 -59.81 -12.49 5.75
N GLY A 312 -59.72 -13.19 6.88
CA GLY A 312 -60.05 -14.60 7.00
C GLY A 312 -60.18 -15.03 8.46
N ASP A 313 -61.42 -15.22 8.90
CA ASP A 313 -61.81 -15.70 10.23
C ASP A 313 -61.31 -17.12 10.47
N ASN A 314 -60.45 -17.30 11.48
CA ASN A 314 -60.21 -18.60 12.13
C ASN A 314 -60.35 -18.43 13.65
N PRO A 315 -60.91 -19.44 14.35
CA PRO A 315 -61.17 -19.40 15.80
C PRO A 315 -59.88 -19.32 16.63
N PRO A 316 -59.96 -18.78 17.86
CA PRO A 316 -58.78 -18.37 18.62
C PRO A 316 -57.94 -19.57 19.07
N ASP A 317 -56.68 -19.59 18.63
CA ASP A 317 -55.63 -20.42 19.19
C ASP A 317 -55.35 -20.02 20.66
N PRO A 318 -54.91 -20.98 21.52
CA PRO A 318 -54.55 -20.70 22.90
C PRO A 318 -53.47 -19.60 22.98
N PRO A 319 -53.45 -18.80 24.07
CA PRO A 319 -52.56 -17.66 24.19
C PRO A 319 -51.11 -18.10 23.99
N ALA A 320 -50.48 -17.57 22.95
CA ALA A 320 -49.07 -17.77 22.66
C ALA A 320 -48.26 -17.44 23.91
N GLU A 321 -47.36 -18.35 24.29
CA GLU A 321 -46.32 -18.04 25.25
C GLU A 321 -45.61 -16.74 24.81
N PRO A 322 -45.31 -15.82 25.75
CA PRO A 322 -44.66 -14.57 25.41
C PRO A 322 -43.35 -14.89 24.68
N ILE A 323 -43.28 -14.47 23.43
CA ILE A 323 -42.06 -14.50 22.63
C ILE A 323 -41.02 -13.75 23.48
N PRO A 324 -39.92 -14.39 23.92
CA PRO A 324 -38.87 -13.69 24.65
C PRO A 324 -38.43 -12.51 23.77
N PRO A 325 -38.18 -11.33 24.36
CA PRO A 325 -37.77 -10.16 23.60
C PRO A 325 -36.57 -10.54 22.73
N ASP A 326 -36.63 -10.24 21.44
CA ASP A 326 -35.52 -10.45 20.51
C ASP A 326 -34.26 -9.88 21.16
N GLU A 327 -33.37 -10.76 21.62
CA GLU A 327 -32.06 -10.36 22.11
C GLU A 327 -31.39 -9.64 20.94
N ALA A 328 -31.21 -8.33 21.08
CA ALA A 328 -30.59 -7.48 20.09
C ALA A 328 -29.11 -7.87 19.98
N TYR A 329 -28.81 -8.93 19.22
CA TYR A 329 -27.46 -9.37 18.95
C TYR A 329 -26.74 -8.34 18.08
N THR A 330 -25.59 -7.89 18.56
CA THR A 330 -24.69 -7.00 17.82
C THR A 330 -23.96 -7.81 16.75
N PRO A 331 -23.90 -7.34 15.48
CA PRO A 331 -23.02 -7.96 14.49
C PRO A 331 -21.59 -7.89 15.01
N VAL A 332 -20.93 -9.03 15.13
CA VAL A 332 -19.54 -9.08 15.56
C VAL A 332 -18.69 -8.55 14.42
N ASN A 333 -18.06 -7.39 14.63
CA ASN A 333 -17.03 -6.90 13.74
C ASN A 333 -15.96 -7.99 13.65
N ILE A 334 -15.69 -8.46 12.44
CA ILE A 334 -14.85 -9.63 12.13
C ILE A 334 -13.55 -9.21 11.44
N TYR A 335 -13.15 -7.94 11.53
CA TYR A 335 -11.88 -7.42 11.01
C TYR A 335 -10.73 -7.60 12.02
N PRO A 336 -9.45 -7.42 11.60
CA PRO A 336 -8.29 -7.51 12.48
C PRO A 336 -8.32 -6.58 13.70
N ASN A 337 -9.08 -5.48 13.64
CA ASN A 337 -9.23 -4.55 14.75
C ASN A 337 -10.23 -5.01 15.83
N ASN A 338 -10.98 -6.07 15.55
CA ASN A 338 -11.87 -6.73 16.50
C ASN A 338 -11.97 -8.24 16.19
N PRO A 339 -10.86 -8.98 16.26
CA PRO A 339 -10.85 -10.38 15.90
C PRO A 339 -11.61 -11.21 16.93
N LEU A 340 -12.18 -12.33 16.50
CA LEU A 340 -12.74 -13.34 17.39
C LEU A 340 -11.62 -13.97 18.22
N GLU A 341 -11.89 -14.39 19.45
CA GLU A 341 -10.94 -15.20 20.19
C GLU A 341 -10.87 -16.61 19.59
N PHE A 342 -9.67 -17.13 19.37
CA PHE A 342 -9.47 -18.48 18.85
C PHE A 342 -9.61 -19.50 19.99
N ASP A 343 -10.61 -20.38 19.89
CA ASP A 343 -10.85 -21.41 20.90
C ASP A 343 -10.01 -22.66 20.61
N PHE A 344 -9.05 -22.98 21.49
CA PHE A 344 -8.21 -24.17 21.37
C PHE A 344 -8.90 -25.47 21.81
N ASN A 345 -10.02 -25.38 22.53
CA ASN A 345 -10.74 -26.52 23.07
C ASN A 345 -11.92 -26.95 22.20
N HIS A 346 -12.37 -26.07 21.30
CA HIS A 346 -13.53 -26.31 20.45
C HIS A 346 -13.26 -26.00 18.98
N VAL A 347 -14.17 -26.43 18.11
CA VAL A 347 -14.13 -26.09 16.69
C VAL A 347 -14.53 -24.63 16.50
N ASN A 348 -13.65 -23.86 15.85
CA ASN A 348 -13.93 -22.50 15.45
C ASN A 348 -14.70 -22.54 14.13
N SER A 349 -15.99 -22.22 14.15
CA SER A 349 -16.85 -22.39 12.96
C SER A 349 -17.59 -21.12 12.61
N GLY A 350 -17.86 -20.94 11.32
CA GLY A 350 -18.52 -19.75 10.82
C GLY A 350 -19.07 -19.94 9.41
N ARG A 351 -19.81 -18.93 8.95
CA ARG A 351 -20.36 -18.85 7.60
C ARG A 351 -19.84 -17.58 6.95
N LEU A 352 -19.10 -17.74 5.85
CA LEU A 352 -18.52 -16.64 5.09
C LEU A 352 -19.43 -16.27 3.91
N PRO A 353 -19.78 -14.97 3.75
CA PRO A 353 -20.36 -14.48 2.51
C PRO A 353 -19.41 -14.71 1.33
N PRO A 354 -19.91 -14.56 0.10
CA PRO A 354 -19.05 -14.34 -1.07
C PRO A 354 -18.03 -13.25 -0.78
N TYR A 355 -16.74 -13.53 -1.01
CA TYR A 355 -15.62 -12.60 -0.78
C TYR A 355 -15.45 -12.14 0.69
N GLY A 356 -16.09 -12.83 1.63
CA GLY A 356 -16.01 -12.52 3.05
C GLY A 356 -14.78 -13.10 3.74
N GLU A 357 -14.47 -12.54 4.90
CA GLU A 357 -13.37 -12.98 5.76
C GLU A 357 -13.76 -12.95 7.24
N HIS A 358 -13.27 -13.90 8.03
CA HIS A 358 -13.33 -13.91 9.48
C HIS A 358 -11.91 -13.88 10.03
N TRP A 359 -11.72 -13.13 11.11
CA TRP A 359 -10.43 -13.01 11.77
C TRP A 359 -10.51 -13.55 13.19
N TYR A 360 -9.53 -14.37 13.56
CA TYR A 360 -9.33 -14.86 14.91
C TYR A 360 -8.01 -14.34 15.47
N SER A 361 -7.96 -14.02 16.76
CA SER A 361 -6.75 -13.76 17.51
C SER A 361 -6.41 -15.00 18.31
N LEU A 362 -5.18 -15.49 18.18
CA LEU A 362 -4.65 -16.56 18.99
C LEU A 362 -3.40 -16.06 19.72
N ILE A 363 -3.22 -16.52 20.95
CA ILE A 363 -1.94 -16.49 21.66
C ILE A 363 -1.73 -17.94 22.05
N ARG A 364 -0.60 -18.51 21.65
CA ARG A 364 -0.23 -19.86 22.06
C ARG A 364 0.74 -19.69 23.22
N ASP A 365 0.30 -20.13 24.39
CA ASP A 365 1.04 -20.14 25.64
C ASP A 365 0.53 -21.34 26.45
N ASP A 366 1.41 -22.30 26.73
CA ASP A 366 1.11 -23.45 27.57
C ASP A 366 1.89 -23.45 28.90
N PHE A 367 2.58 -22.34 29.18
CA PHE A 367 3.37 -22.07 30.38
C PHE A 367 4.52 -23.05 30.63
N ASP A 368 5.07 -23.67 29.59
CA ASP A 368 6.37 -24.34 29.68
C ASP A 368 7.55 -23.35 29.43
N ASP A 369 8.79 -23.88 29.43
CA ASP A 369 10.00 -23.05 29.21
C ASP A 369 10.47 -23.11 27.73
N ASP A 370 9.70 -23.71 26.82
CA ASP A 370 10.03 -23.80 25.39
C ASP A 370 9.60 -22.50 24.67
N PRO A 371 10.52 -21.76 24.05
CA PRO A 371 10.15 -20.54 23.31
C PRO A 371 9.34 -20.81 22.03
N PHE A 372 9.13 -22.07 21.66
CA PHE A 372 8.53 -22.45 20.39
C PHE A 372 7.46 -23.53 20.53
N GLU A 373 6.28 -23.23 19.99
CA GLU A 373 5.08 -24.06 20.11
C GLU A 373 4.68 -24.66 18.75
N ASP A 374 4.65 -25.99 18.66
CA ASP A 374 4.12 -26.66 17.47
C ASP A 374 2.60 -26.55 17.41
N LEU A 375 2.08 -26.01 16.31
CA LEU A 375 0.64 -25.89 16.06
C LEU A 375 0.26 -26.51 14.73
N LYS A 376 -0.87 -27.23 14.75
CA LYS A 376 -1.53 -27.73 13.54
C LYS A 376 -2.94 -27.21 13.48
N LEU A 377 -3.34 -26.77 12.29
CA LEU A 377 -4.67 -26.25 12.02
C LEU A 377 -5.28 -27.00 10.84
N THR A 378 -6.42 -27.64 11.06
CA THR A 378 -7.23 -28.21 9.96
C THR A 378 -8.48 -27.39 9.77
N MET A 379 -8.77 -26.96 8.55
CA MET A 379 -10.04 -26.35 8.18
C MET A 379 -10.79 -27.23 7.20
N PHE A 380 -12.01 -27.60 7.56
CA PHE A 380 -12.99 -28.14 6.63
C PHE A 380 -13.95 -27.04 6.18
N PHE A 381 -14.42 -27.11 4.94
CA PHE A 381 -15.41 -26.18 4.42
C PHE A 381 -16.37 -26.81 3.43
N THR A 382 -17.59 -26.29 3.39
CA THR A 382 -18.66 -26.72 2.48
C THR A 382 -19.40 -25.50 1.89
N PRO A 383 -19.87 -25.56 0.64
CA PRO A 383 -19.65 -26.63 -0.32
C PRO A 383 -18.27 -26.55 -0.99
N ARG A 384 -17.73 -27.70 -1.37
CA ARG A 384 -16.64 -27.80 -2.35
C ARG A 384 -17.20 -27.63 -3.76
N VAL A 385 -16.79 -26.58 -4.46
CA VAL A 385 -17.27 -26.21 -5.79
C VAL A 385 -16.12 -26.27 -6.80
N GLY A 386 -15.64 -27.47 -7.11
CA GLY A 386 -14.61 -27.68 -8.14
C GLY A 386 -13.34 -26.85 -7.91
N TYR A 387 -12.90 -26.12 -8.95
CA TYR A 387 -11.66 -25.35 -8.92
C TYR A 387 -11.73 -24.05 -8.09
N THR A 388 -12.93 -23.50 -7.83
CA THR A 388 -13.06 -22.25 -7.07
C THR A 388 -12.78 -22.45 -5.59
N SER A 389 -12.90 -23.68 -5.07
CA SER A 389 -12.53 -24.03 -3.69
C SER A 389 -11.08 -23.72 -3.34
N ASN A 390 -10.18 -23.60 -4.32
CA ASN A 390 -8.82 -23.13 -4.09
C ASN A 390 -8.73 -21.70 -3.54
N ARG A 391 -9.80 -20.92 -3.67
CA ARG A 391 -9.92 -19.54 -3.16
C ARG A 391 -10.46 -19.47 -1.73
N ILE A 392 -10.90 -20.60 -1.16
CA ILE A 392 -11.29 -20.72 0.24
C ILE A 392 -10.05 -21.18 1.01
N ASN A 393 -9.57 -20.35 1.95
CA ASN A 393 -8.34 -20.64 2.66
C ASN A 393 -8.31 -19.99 4.05
N PHE A 394 -7.34 -20.37 4.87
CA PHE A 394 -6.94 -19.60 6.03
C PHE A 394 -5.44 -19.24 5.98
N GLU A 395 -5.08 -18.12 6.59
CA GLU A 395 -3.72 -17.57 6.65
C GLU A 395 -3.38 -17.20 8.08
N ILE A 396 -2.12 -17.35 8.48
CA ILE A 396 -1.61 -17.01 9.81
C ILE A 396 -0.68 -15.83 9.69
N ILE A 397 -0.99 -14.74 10.39
CA ILE A 397 -0.34 -13.45 10.28
C ILE A 397 0.12 -13.00 11.67
N PRO A 398 1.41 -12.68 11.87
CA PRO A 398 1.90 -12.10 13.12
C PRO A 398 1.18 -10.80 13.45
N ALA A 399 0.73 -10.62 14.70
CA ALA A 399 0.03 -9.39 15.10
C ALA A 399 0.92 -8.13 15.03
N SER A 400 2.24 -8.29 15.01
CA SER A 400 3.18 -7.20 14.76
C SER A 400 2.95 -6.48 13.42
N GLN A 401 2.30 -7.13 12.46
CA GLN A 401 1.95 -6.56 11.15
C GLN A 401 0.59 -5.84 11.12
N TYR A 402 -0.13 -5.78 12.25
CA TYR A 402 -1.45 -5.13 12.34
C TYR A 402 -1.45 -3.69 11.80
N HIS A 403 -0.38 -2.93 12.07
CA HIS A 403 -0.22 -1.56 11.60
C HIS A 403 -0.23 -1.44 10.06
N ILE A 404 0.15 -2.48 9.32
CA ILE A 404 0.08 -2.50 7.84
C ILE A 404 -1.39 -2.53 7.41
N TRP A 405 -2.20 -3.37 8.06
CA TRP A 405 -3.63 -3.44 7.81
C TRP A 405 -4.35 -2.12 8.13
N GLU A 406 -4.02 -1.48 9.26
CA GLU A 406 -4.61 -0.19 9.66
C GLU A 406 -4.39 0.92 8.63
N ARG A 407 -3.30 0.87 7.87
CA ARG A 407 -3.03 1.81 6.77
C ARG A 407 -3.87 1.54 5.52
N GLY A 408 -4.63 0.45 5.48
CA GLY A 408 -5.38 0.00 4.29
C GLY A 408 -4.57 -0.91 3.35
N ASP A 409 -3.35 -1.29 3.75
CA ASP A 409 -2.40 -2.04 2.93
C ASP A 409 -2.51 -3.56 3.17
N ALA A 410 -3.74 -4.08 3.29
CA ALA A 410 -3.97 -5.48 3.69
C ALA A 410 -3.31 -6.53 2.77
N ASP A 411 -3.08 -6.17 1.49
CA ASP A 411 -2.39 -7.03 0.51
C ASP A 411 -0.89 -7.17 0.79
N TYR A 412 -0.30 -6.31 1.62
CA TYR A 412 1.11 -6.35 2.01
C TYR A 412 1.36 -7.14 3.30
N LEU A 413 0.30 -7.68 3.93
CA LEU A 413 0.46 -8.57 5.08
C LEU A 413 1.18 -9.86 4.65
N THR A 414 2.31 -10.12 5.27
CA THR A 414 3.09 -11.33 5.04
C THR A 414 2.60 -12.42 6.01
N ASN A 415 1.98 -13.47 5.48
CA ASN A 415 1.63 -14.64 6.28
C ASN A 415 2.89 -15.47 6.60
N ILE A 416 2.95 -16.03 7.81
CA ILE A 416 3.95 -17.04 8.19
C ILE A 416 3.55 -18.44 7.73
N GLY A 417 2.30 -18.58 7.29
CA GLY A 417 1.80 -19.79 6.67
C GLY A 417 0.34 -19.69 6.28
N ALA A 418 -0.09 -20.64 5.45
CA ALA A 418 -1.45 -20.74 4.97
C ALA A 418 -1.87 -22.20 4.86
N GLY A 419 -3.18 -22.45 4.90
CA GLY A 419 -3.76 -23.76 4.73
C GLY A 419 -3.39 -24.39 3.36
N MET A 420 -2.67 -25.50 3.39
CA MET A 420 -2.39 -26.29 2.19
C MET A 420 -3.58 -27.17 1.85
N TRP A 421 -3.87 -27.35 0.57
CA TRP A 421 -4.93 -28.27 0.14
C TRP A 421 -4.56 -29.71 0.49
N VAL A 422 -5.46 -30.40 1.19
CA VAL A 422 -5.41 -31.84 1.41
C VAL A 422 -6.79 -32.43 1.09
N SER A 423 -6.89 -33.76 0.98
CA SER A 423 -8.16 -34.44 0.68
C SER A 423 -8.12 -35.80 1.34
N ARG A 424 -8.38 -35.83 2.65
CA ARG A 424 -8.24 -37.05 3.49
C ARG A 424 -9.58 -37.60 3.96
N ASP A 425 -10.66 -36.81 3.91
CA ASP A 425 -11.99 -37.18 4.40
C ASP A 425 -12.85 -37.97 3.41
N GLU A 426 -12.35 -38.22 2.19
CA GLU A 426 -13.04 -38.92 1.09
C GLU A 426 -14.42 -38.33 0.70
N ASP A 427 -14.82 -37.18 1.25
CA ASP A 427 -16.10 -36.54 0.95
C ASP A 427 -15.94 -35.57 -0.25
N PRO A 428 -16.63 -35.83 -1.39
CA PRO A 428 -16.52 -34.96 -2.56
C PRO A 428 -17.10 -33.55 -2.33
N ASN A 429 -17.94 -33.35 -1.31
CA ASN A 429 -18.60 -32.05 -1.03
C ASN A 429 -17.84 -31.20 -0.02
N THR A 430 -16.81 -31.77 0.62
CA THR A 430 -16.02 -31.09 1.64
C THR A 430 -14.63 -30.79 1.09
N GLY A 431 -14.17 -29.58 1.32
CA GLY A 431 -12.79 -29.18 1.06
C GLY A 431 -12.01 -29.12 2.37
N GLU A 432 -10.74 -29.48 2.32
CA GLU A 432 -9.88 -29.58 3.49
C GLU A 432 -8.60 -28.78 3.28
N ARG A 433 -8.24 -27.97 4.29
CA ARG A 433 -6.97 -27.26 4.37
C ARG A 433 -6.23 -27.67 5.62
N LEU A 434 -4.94 -27.95 5.50
CA LEU A 434 -4.07 -28.28 6.62
C LEU A 434 -2.89 -27.31 6.65
N TRP A 435 -2.60 -26.76 7.82
CA TRP A 435 -1.35 -26.09 8.11
C TRP A 435 -0.68 -26.74 9.31
N SER A 436 0.64 -26.82 9.28
CA SER A 436 1.48 -27.29 10.37
C SER A 436 2.72 -26.42 10.40
N GLY A 437 3.07 -25.91 11.58
CA GLY A 437 4.26 -25.11 11.78
C GLY A 437 4.49 -24.83 13.25
N THR A 438 5.50 -24.02 13.52
CA THR A 438 5.92 -23.66 14.88
C THR A 438 5.70 -22.17 15.07
N LEU A 439 5.10 -21.79 16.20
CA LEU A 439 4.84 -20.41 16.62
C LEU A 439 5.78 -20.03 17.76
N VAL A 440 6.03 -18.74 17.94
CA VAL A 440 6.76 -18.24 19.11
C VAL A 440 5.80 -18.21 20.29
N ASP A 441 6.25 -18.73 21.42
CA ASP A 441 5.47 -18.74 22.66
C ASP A 441 5.15 -17.31 23.14
N GLY A 442 3.92 -17.09 23.62
CA GLY A 442 3.42 -15.80 24.10
C GLY A 442 3.15 -14.74 23.02
N ASP A 443 3.59 -14.96 21.77
CA ASP A 443 3.31 -14.05 20.66
C ASP A 443 1.85 -14.14 20.21
N ARG A 444 1.30 -12.99 19.80
CA ARG A 444 -0.05 -12.91 19.24
C ARG A 444 -0.02 -13.09 17.73
N TYR A 445 -0.90 -13.94 17.23
CA TYR A 445 -1.14 -14.16 15.81
C TYR A 445 -2.60 -13.94 15.46
N PHE A 446 -2.84 -13.58 14.21
CA PHE A 446 -4.16 -13.55 13.61
C PHE A 446 -4.34 -14.69 12.62
N ILE A 447 -5.48 -15.39 12.69
CA ILE A 447 -5.90 -16.34 11.66
C ILE A 447 -6.97 -15.66 10.82
N LYS A 448 -6.66 -15.42 9.55
CA LYS A 448 -7.58 -14.88 8.55
C LYS A 448 -8.21 -16.04 7.80
N VAL A 449 -9.47 -16.36 8.04
CA VAL A 449 -10.27 -17.30 7.22
C VAL A 449 -10.95 -16.51 6.12
N LYS A 450 -10.72 -16.86 4.85
CA LYS A 450 -11.26 -16.11 3.70
C LYS A 450 -11.99 -16.99 2.71
N ASN A 451 -13.05 -16.44 2.14
CA ASN A 451 -13.81 -17.03 1.06
C ASN A 451 -13.64 -16.19 -0.20
N GLY A 452 -12.70 -16.53 -1.09
CA GLY A 452 -12.54 -15.83 -2.37
C GLY A 452 -13.52 -16.26 -3.48
N THR A 453 -14.64 -16.91 -3.15
CA THR A 453 -15.64 -17.40 -4.11
C THR A 453 -16.88 -16.50 -4.13
N ALA A 454 -17.73 -16.72 -5.14
CA ALA A 454 -19.02 -16.04 -5.28
C ALA A 454 -20.14 -16.74 -4.47
N ASP A 455 -19.84 -17.86 -3.83
CA ASP A 455 -20.80 -18.68 -3.09
C ASP A 455 -20.63 -18.47 -1.58
N VAL A 456 -21.69 -18.74 -0.81
CA VAL A 456 -21.60 -18.78 0.66
C VAL A 456 -20.88 -20.06 1.07
N VAL A 457 -19.99 -19.95 2.06
CA VAL A 457 -19.18 -21.07 2.54
C VAL A 457 -19.34 -21.22 4.04
N ASP A 458 -19.68 -22.42 4.50
CA ASP A 458 -19.57 -22.82 5.91
C ASP A 458 -18.17 -23.39 6.15
N TYR A 459 -17.50 -22.98 7.21
CA TYR A 459 -16.17 -23.49 7.58
C TYR A 459 -16.11 -23.95 9.05
N TYR A 460 -15.16 -24.86 9.29
CA TYR A 460 -14.88 -25.51 10.56
C TYR A 460 -13.36 -25.61 10.74
N LEU A 461 -12.80 -24.74 11.57
CA LEU A 461 -11.36 -24.61 11.83
C LEU A 461 -11.02 -25.25 13.18
N PHE A 462 -10.23 -26.32 13.13
CA PHE A 462 -9.81 -27.12 14.27
C PHE A 462 -8.41 -26.73 14.71
N PRO A 463 -8.13 -26.68 16.03
CA PRO A 463 -6.82 -26.39 16.59
C PRO A 463 -5.86 -27.59 16.57
N ASN A 464 -6.15 -28.59 15.72
CA ASN A 464 -5.40 -29.84 15.62
C ASN A 464 -5.44 -30.38 14.18
N ASP A 465 -4.57 -31.34 13.90
CA ASP A 465 -4.64 -32.16 12.70
C ASP A 465 -5.78 -33.18 12.81
N VAL A 466 -6.96 -32.79 12.32
CA VAL A 466 -8.17 -33.61 12.33
C VAL A 466 -8.41 -34.19 10.94
N GLU A 467 -8.79 -35.46 10.88
CA GLU A 467 -9.24 -36.17 9.67
C GLU A 467 -10.68 -36.64 9.88
N ASN A 468 -11.48 -36.73 8.81
CA ASN A 468 -12.85 -37.27 8.85
C ASN A 468 -13.74 -36.61 9.93
N ALA A 469 -13.67 -35.28 10.07
CA ALA A 469 -14.47 -34.57 11.06
C ALA A 469 -15.97 -34.76 10.76
N GLU A 470 -16.75 -35.20 11.76
CA GLU A 470 -18.21 -35.24 11.65
C GLU A 470 -18.77 -33.81 11.73
N LEU A 471 -18.89 -33.14 10.57
CA LEU A 471 -19.31 -31.72 10.49
C LEU A 471 -20.78 -31.48 10.87
N GLY A 472 -21.55 -32.55 11.08
CA GLY A 472 -23.00 -32.51 11.27
C GLY A 472 -23.77 -32.30 9.96
N ASN A 473 -25.10 -32.30 10.04
CA ASN A 473 -25.96 -32.13 8.87
C ASN A 473 -25.94 -30.63 8.45
N PRO A 474 -25.48 -30.27 7.22
CA PRO A 474 -25.31 -28.87 6.82
C PRO A 474 -26.62 -28.05 6.91
N THR A 475 -27.77 -28.72 6.79
CA THR A 475 -29.11 -28.14 6.90
C THR A 475 -29.56 -27.81 8.33
N LEU A 476 -28.95 -28.39 9.37
CA LEU A 476 -29.33 -28.13 10.78
C LEU A 476 -28.76 -26.82 11.33
N HIS A 477 -27.84 -26.16 10.62
CA HIS A 477 -27.22 -24.90 11.05
C HIS A 477 -28.11 -23.65 10.83
N ARG A 478 -29.41 -23.82 10.57
CA ARG A 478 -30.34 -22.72 10.27
C ARG A 478 -31.15 -22.22 11.47
N ALA A 479 -31.15 -22.90 12.61
CA ALA A 479 -31.92 -22.46 13.78
C ALA A 479 -31.40 -23.03 15.11
N GLY A 480 -30.98 -22.15 16.03
CA GLY A 480 -31.34 -22.31 17.44
C GLY A 480 -30.37 -22.95 18.43
N ILE A 481 -29.06 -23.13 18.14
CA ILE A 481 -28.12 -23.58 19.18
C ILE A 481 -27.26 -22.40 19.68
N SER A 482 -27.53 -22.02 20.93
CA SER A 482 -26.79 -21.09 21.78
C SER A 482 -25.28 -21.36 21.72
N GLY A 483 -24.56 -20.50 21.00
CA GLY A 483 -23.11 -20.60 20.85
C GLY A 483 -22.58 -20.08 19.51
N ARG A 484 -23.44 -19.87 18.50
CA ARG A 484 -23.04 -19.23 17.23
C ARG A 484 -23.56 -17.79 17.13
N ILE A 485 -22.66 -16.89 16.76
CA ILE A 485 -22.94 -15.48 16.44
C ILE A 485 -23.93 -15.45 15.26
N PRO A 486 -25.14 -14.89 15.40
CA PRO A 486 -26.07 -14.75 14.28
C PRO A 486 -25.47 -13.84 13.21
N TYR A 487 -25.47 -14.34 11.98
CA TYR A 487 -24.92 -13.68 10.80
C TYR A 487 -25.80 -12.50 10.37
N GLN A 488 -25.27 -11.29 10.48
CA GLN A 488 -25.73 -10.17 9.66
C GLN A 488 -24.82 -10.12 8.44
N ALA A 489 -25.39 -10.26 7.24
CA ALA A 489 -24.59 -10.23 6.02
C ALA A 489 -23.82 -8.91 5.94
N SER A 490 -22.49 -8.98 6.05
CA SER A 490 -21.65 -7.91 5.54
C SER A 490 -22.11 -7.65 4.11
N PRO A 491 -22.34 -6.39 3.70
CA PRO A 491 -22.66 -6.10 2.32
C PRO A 491 -21.58 -6.77 1.48
N PRO A 492 -21.94 -7.58 0.46
CA PRO A 492 -20.95 -8.29 -0.35
C PRO A 492 -19.92 -7.25 -0.77
N THR A 493 -18.65 -7.50 -0.45
CA THR A 493 -17.55 -6.81 -1.11
C THR A 493 -17.86 -7.00 -2.58
N ARG A 494 -18.28 -5.90 -3.23
CA ARG A 494 -18.78 -5.91 -4.60
C ARG A 494 -17.79 -6.76 -5.40
N PRO A 495 -18.23 -7.81 -6.11
CA PRO A 495 -17.33 -8.58 -6.94
C PRO A 495 -16.52 -7.57 -7.72
N GLY A 496 -15.19 -7.59 -7.54
CA GLY A 496 -14.32 -6.71 -8.29
C GLY A 496 -14.76 -6.80 -9.76
N PRO A 497 -14.82 -5.68 -10.50
CA PRO A 497 -15.17 -5.73 -11.91
C PRO A 497 -14.35 -6.85 -12.57
N PRO A 498 -14.96 -7.66 -13.45
CA PRO A 498 -14.23 -8.74 -14.11
C PRO A 498 -12.92 -8.16 -14.68
N PRO A 499 -11.79 -8.85 -14.52
CA PRO A 499 -10.49 -8.32 -14.90
C PRO A 499 -10.55 -7.84 -16.35
N GLU A 500 -10.08 -6.62 -16.58
CA GLU A 500 -10.07 -6.04 -17.91
C GLU A 500 -9.36 -6.97 -18.91
N PRO A 501 -9.84 -7.09 -20.14
CA PRO A 501 -9.21 -7.96 -21.14
C PRO A 501 -7.71 -7.66 -21.28
N GLY A 502 -6.88 -8.66 -21.00
CA GLY A 502 -5.42 -8.56 -21.03
C GLY A 502 -4.77 -8.14 -19.71
N SER A 503 -5.50 -7.77 -18.65
CA SER A 503 -4.88 -7.36 -17.37
C SER A 503 -4.37 -8.53 -16.53
N ALA A 504 -4.78 -9.76 -16.87
CA ALA A 504 -4.43 -10.97 -16.12
C ALA A 504 -4.33 -12.18 -17.05
N PRO A 505 -3.62 -13.26 -16.66
CA PRO A 505 -3.59 -14.52 -17.40
C PRO A 505 -5.00 -15.09 -17.67
N THR A 506 -5.92 -15.00 -16.71
CA THR A 506 -7.31 -15.46 -16.87
C THR A 506 -8.12 -14.61 -17.84
N ALA A 507 -7.73 -13.35 -18.02
CA ALA A 507 -8.31 -12.40 -18.97
C ALA A 507 -7.44 -12.23 -20.24
N ALA A 508 -6.44 -13.10 -20.45
CA ALA A 508 -5.44 -12.91 -21.49
C ALA A 508 -6.06 -12.87 -22.89
N LEU A 509 -5.62 -11.90 -23.70
CA LEU A 509 -6.09 -11.70 -25.05
C LEU A 509 -5.65 -12.87 -25.95
N PRO A 510 -6.54 -13.45 -26.77
CA PRO A 510 -6.16 -14.52 -27.67
C PRO A 510 -5.18 -14.00 -28.72
N LEU A 511 -3.99 -14.59 -28.76
CA LEU A 511 -2.96 -14.36 -29.77
C LEU A 511 -2.98 -15.54 -30.73
N LYS A 512 -3.40 -15.30 -31.97
CA LYS A 512 -3.16 -16.28 -33.04
C LYS A 512 -1.70 -16.18 -33.45
N VAL A 513 -1.09 -17.30 -33.84
CA VAL A 513 0.24 -17.29 -34.48
C VAL A 513 0.19 -16.26 -35.62
N GLY A 514 1.06 -15.25 -35.55
CA GLY A 514 0.92 -14.00 -36.30
C GLY A 514 1.28 -12.78 -35.46
N GLN A 515 0.77 -11.62 -35.86
CA GLN A 515 1.19 -10.29 -35.42
C GLN A 515 0.02 -9.56 -34.74
N VAL A 516 0.27 -8.92 -33.60
CA VAL A 516 -0.69 -8.09 -32.88
C VAL A 516 -0.04 -6.76 -32.53
N THR A 517 -0.73 -5.66 -32.87
CA THR A 517 -0.35 -4.30 -32.49
C THR A 517 -1.21 -3.83 -31.31
N ALA A 518 -0.60 -3.18 -30.32
CA ALA A 518 -1.29 -2.65 -29.16
C ALA A 518 -0.51 -1.50 -28.52
N ALA A 519 -1.12 -0.78 -27.57
CA ALA A 519 -0.45 0.22 -26.75
C ALA A 519 -0.53 -0.14 -25.26
N LEU A 520 0.50 0.22 -24.49
CA LEU A 520 0.60 0.09 -23.04
C LEU A 520 0.95 1.45 -22.44
N ASP A 521 0.23 1.90 -21.43
CA ASP A 521 0.64 3.07 -20.65
C ASP A 521 1.87 2.73 -19.77
N ALA A 522 2.44 3.76 -19.15
CA ALA A 522 3.62 3.63 -18.29
C ALA A 522 3.35 2.68 -17.11
N GLY A 523 4.23 1.68 -16.91
CA GLY A 523 4.09 0.69 -15.84
C GLY A 523 3.02 -0.38 -16.07
N GLU A 524 2.27 -0.33 -17.18
CA GLU A 524 1.25 -1.31 -17.47
C GLU A 524 1.81 -2.64 -17.99
N GLU A 525 1.04 -3.71 -17.77
CA GLU A 525 1.28 -5.03 -18.33
C GLU A 525 0.09 -5.53 -19.13
N ARG A 526 0.37 -6.34 -20.16
CA ARG A 526 -0.67 -7.00 -20.94
C ARG A 526 -0.36 -8.47 -21.17
N TRP A 527 -1.38 -9.30 -20.96
CA TRP A 527 -1.33 -10.74 -21.09
C TRP A 527 -1.97 -11.20 -22.39
N TYR A 528 -1.24 -12.05 -23.10
CA TYR A 528 -1.69 -12.77 -24.27
C TYR A 528 -1.69 -14.26 -24.01
N ARG A 529 -2.62 -14.98 -24.64
CA ARG A 529 -2.66 -16.45 -24.62
C ARG A 529 -2.60 -17.00 -26.03
N PHE A 530 -1.77 -18.01 -26.28
CA PHE A 530 -1.78 -18.73 -27.54
C PHE A 530 -1.61 -20.23 -27.33
N SER A 531 -2.14 -21.00 -28.27
CA SER A 531 -1.95 -22.43 -28.37
C SER A 531 -1.72 -22.79 -29.83
N PHE A 532 -0.92 -23.83 -30.08
CA PHE A 532 -0.62 -24.30 -31.42
C PHE A 532 -0.61 -25.83 -31.47
N GLY A 533 -0.86 -26.39 -32.66
CA GLY A 533 -1.11 -27.81 -32.87
C GLY A 533 -2.60 -28.10 -33.07
N SER A 534 -2.90 -29.11 -33.88
CA SER A 534 -4.26 -29.61 -34.06
C SER A 534 -4.57 -30.66 -32.99
N GLY A 535 -5.71 -30.51 -32.31
CA GLY A 535 -6.16 -31.47 -31.30
C GLY A 535 -6.16 -32.90 -31.85
N GLY A 536 -5.41 -33.79 -31.20
CA GLY A 536 -5.25 -35.20 -31.58
C GLY A 536 -3.85 -35.61 -32.03
N GLU A 537 -2.97 -34.66 -32.36
CA GLU A 537 -1.56 -34.98 -32.63
C GLU A 537 -0.77 -35.23 -31.33
N LYS A 538 0.27 -36.08 -31.40
CA LYS A 538 1.21 -36.23 -30.28
C LYS A 538 1.92 -34.91 -30.02
N SER A 539 2.05 -34.53 -28.75
CA SER A 539 2.82 -33.36 -28.34
C SER A 539 4.28 -33.52 -28.78
N VAL A 540 4.69 -32.67 -29.73
CA VAL A 540 6.07 -32.56 -30.23
C VAL A 540 6.59 -31.14 -29.98
N PRO A 541 7.88 -30.99 -29.61
CA PRO A 541 8.52 -29.69 -29.55
C PRO A 541 8.62 -29.07 -30.95
N ARG A 542 8.43 -27.76 -31.05
CA ARG A 542 8.58 -26.95 -32.26
C ARG A 542 9.38 -25.71 -31.90
N ASP A 543 10.26 -25.28 -32.79
CA ASP A 543 11.06 -24.07 -32.61
C ASP A 543 10.19 -22.83 -32.92
N PHE A 544 10.30 -21.81 -32.07
CA PHE A 544 9.58 -20.56 -32.18
C PHE A 544 10.51 -19.37 -31.99
N GLU A 545 10.23 -18.31 -32.74
CA GLU A 545 10.72 -16.96 -32.52
C GLU A 545 9.54 -16.07 -32.13
N ILE A 546 9.66 -15.37 -31.00
CA ILE A 546 8.70 -14.36 -30.58
C ILE A 546 9.42 -13.02 -30.59
N TYR A 547 8.83 -12.03 -31.23
CA TYR A 547 9.38 -10.70 -31.36
C TYR A 547 8.47 -9.67 -30.76
N LEU A 548 9.05 -8.70 -30.07
CA LEU A 548 8.37 -7.49 -29.62
C LEU A 548 9.12 -6.29 -30.21
N THR A 549 8.40 -5.50 -31.01
CA THR A 549 8.90 -4.27 -31.65
C THR A 549 8.14 -3.09 -31.05
N THR A 550 8.82 -2.03 -30.60
CA THR A 550 8.17 -0.86 -29.96
C THR A 550 8.25 0.41 -30.81
N THR A 551 7.31 1.33 -30.60
CA THR A 551 7.19 2.66 -31.24
C THR A 551 6.71 3.67 -30.19
N PRO A 552 7.25 4.91 -30.08
CA PRO A 552 8.23 5.56 -30.95
C PRO A 552 9.67 5.14 -30.68
N GLN A 553 10.43 5.11 -31.77
CA GLN A 553 11.81 4.64 -31.89
C GLN A 553 12.85 5.62 -31.29
N ASP A 554 12.69 6.04 -30.03
CA ASP A 554 13.79 6.71 -29.33
C ASP A 554 14.59 5.66 -28.55
N ASP A 555 15.90 5.59 -28.78
CA ASP A 555 16.80 4.50 -28.32
C ASP A 555 16.75 4.25 -26.80
N ILE A 556 16.34 5.28 -26.04
CA ILE A 556 16.19 5.23 -24.59
C ILE A 556 14.92 4.46 -24.19
N ARG A 557 13.80 4.72 -24.87
CA ARG A 557 12.48 4.14 -24.52
C ARG A 557 12.33 2.71 -24.98
N ALA A 558 12.97 2.36 -26.09
CA ALA A 558 12.82 1.04 -26.69
C ALA A 558 13.39 -0.09 -25.81
N ARG A 559 14.31 0.21 -24.88
CA ARG A 559 14.87 -0.74 -23.90
C ARG A 559 13.96 -1.02 -22.72
N HIS A 560 12.85 -0.30 -22.60
CA HIS A 560 11.96 -0.37 -21.44
C HIS A 560 10.75 -1.27 -21.69
N ALA A 561 10.67 -1.98 -22.82
CA ALA A 561 9.65 -2.99 -23.05
C ALA A 561 10.28 -4.39 -23.15
N ASP A 562 9.76 -5.30 -22.34
CA ASP A 562 10.17 -6.69 -22.36
C ASP A 562 8.95 -7.62 -22.33
N PHE A 563 9.19 -8.90 -22.57
CA PHE A 563 8.17 -9.92 -22.38
C PHE A 563 8.73 -11.21 -21.78
N ALA A 564 7.85 -11.98 -21.16
CA ALA A 564 8.14 -13.34 -20.70
C ALA A 564 7.05 -14.30 -21.11
N ILE A 565 7.45 -15.56 -21.25
CA ILE A 565 6.57 -16.65 -21.66
C ILE A 565 6.37 -17.59 -20.48
N TYR A 566 5.12 -17.90 -20.16
CA TYR A 566 4.74 -18.81 -19.09
C TYR A 566 3.94 -19.98 -19.66
N PRO A 567 4.20 -21.22 -19.19
CA PRO A 567 3.39 -22.36 -19.59
C PRO A 567 2.05 -22.30 -18.88
N GLY A 568 0.97 -22.69 -19.56
CA GLY A 568 -0.36 -22.65 -18.97
C GLY A 568 -0.56 -23.56 -17.76
N SER A 569 0.33 -24.53 -17.56
CA SER A 569 0.41 -25.32 -16.32
C SER A 569 0.68 -24.46 -15.09
N GLN A 570 1.25 -23.25 -15.21
CA GLN A 570 1.49 -22.34 -14.08
C GLN A 570 0.32 -21.39 -13.77
N LEU A 571 -0.78 -21.41 -14.54
CA LEU A 571 -1.93 -20.52 -14.30
C LEU A 571 -2.48 -20.63 -12.87
N HIS A 572 -2.47 -21.85 -12.31
CA HIS A 572 -2.92 -22.11 -10.94
C HIS A 572 -2.00 -21.52 -9.85
N ILE A 573 -0.74 -21.20 -10.16
CA ILE A 573 0.17 -20.48 -9.25
C ILE A 573 -0.25 -19.01 -9.20
N TRP A 574 -0.45 -18.39 -10.37
CA TRP A 574 -0.94 -17.01 -10.47
C TRP A 574 -2.31 -16.84 -9.79
N MET A 575 -3.26 -17.75 -10.05
CA MET A 575 -4.61 -17.70 -9.43
C MET A 575 -4.60 -17.82 -7.90
N ARG A 576 -3.49 -18.26 -7.29
CA ARG A 576 -3.31 -18.29 -5.83
C ARG A 576 -2.74 -16.99 -5.26
N GLY A 577 -2.37 -16.02 -6.10
CA GLY A 577 -1.66 -14.81 -5.70
C GLY A 577 -0.15 -14.98 -5.57
N ASP A 578 0.38 -16.18 -5.82
CA ASP A 578 1.82 -16.49 -5.70
C ASP A 578 2.61 -16.02 -6.94
N VAL A 579 2.47 -14.75 -7.34
CA VAL A 579 3.05 -14.22 -8.59
C VAL A 579 4.58 -14.40 -8.67
N ASP A 580 5.28 -14.26 -7.54
CA ASP A 580 6.73 -14.42 -7.44
C ASP A 580 7.22 -15.86 -7.68
N ARG A 581 6.31 -16.84 -7.62
CA ARG A 581 6.61 -18.25 -7.90
C ARG A 581 6.45 -18.61 -9.37
N LEU A 582 5.98 -17.68 -10.22
CA LEU A 582 5.93 -17.90 -11.65
C LEU A 582 7.35 -17.96 -12.23
N LYS A 583 7.65 -19.06 -12.91
CA LYS A 583 8.94 -19.27 -13.57
C LYS A 583 8.75 -19.16 -15.08
N PRO A 584 9.23 -18.09 -15.73
CA PRO A 584 9.11 -17.98 -17.17
C PRO A 584 9.94 -19.08 -17.85
N LEU A 585 9.45 -19.61 -18.98
CA LEU A 585 10.22 -20.48 -19.88
C LEU A 585 11.44 -19.73 -20.45
N GLY A 586 11.27 -18.43 -20.63
CA GLY A 586 12.32 -17.49 -20.91
C GLY A 586 11.78 -16.08 -20.97
N THR A 587 12.69 -15.13 -20.92
CA THR A 587 12.45 -13.70 -21.11
C THR A 587 12.98 -13.29 -22.48
N SER A 588 12.47 -12.20 -23.01
CA SER A 588 13.02 -11.55 -24.19
C SER A 588 14.50 -11.19 -24.00
N SER A 589 15.21 -11.13 -25.12
CA SER A 589 16.60 -10.66 -25.19
C SER A 589 16.72 -9.64 -26.32
N VAL A 590 17.56 -8.62 -26.15
CA VAL A 590 17.72 -7.57 -27.17
C VAL A 590 18.35 -8.18 -28.43
N ALA A 591 17.66 -8.06 -29.57
CA ALA A 591 18.21 -8.37 -30.88
C ALA A 591 18.35 -7.10 -31.71
N PHE A 592 19.51 -6.94 -32.34
CA PHE A 592 19.70 -5.88 -33.32
C PHE A 592 18.93 -6.24 -34.59
N ASP A 593 18.06 -5.33 -35.02
CA ASP A 593 17.28 -5.53 -36.23
C ASP A 593 18.21 -5.61 -37.46
N GLN A 594 18.01 -6.64 -38.28
CA GLN A 594 18.73 -6.82 -39.54
C GLN A 594 18.18 -5.92 -40.65
N SER A 595 17.03 -5.24 -40.44
CA SER A 595 16.44 -4.30 -41.40
C SER A 595 17.34 -3.10 -41.70
N GLY A 596 18.33 -2.82 -40.83
CA GLY A 596 19.26 -1.71 -40.96
C GLY A 596 18.68 -0.37 -40.50
N ASP A 597 17.46 -0.35 -39.95
CA ASP A 597 16.95 0.80 -39.22
C ASP A 597 17.56 0.80 -37.80
N PRO A 598 18.48 1.71 -37.47
CA PRO A 598 19.11 1.73 -36.15
C PRO A 598 18.14 2.06 -35.02
N ARG A 599 16.90 2.45 -35.34
CA ARG A 599 15.92 2.91 -34.35
C ARG A 599 14.84 1.86 -34.01
N SER A 600 14.72 0.77 -34.76
CA SER A 600 13.85 -0.35 -34.37
C SER A 600 14.59 -1.26 -33.38
N LEU A 601 14.40 -1.03 -32.08
CA LEU A 601 14.80 -2.05 -31.11
C LEU A 601 13.78 -3.19 -31.17
N ARG A 602 14.27 -4.40 -31.42
CA ARG A 602 13.48 -5.62 -31.44
C ARG A 602 13.98 -6.51 -30.32
N VAL A 603 13.14 -6.86 -29.36
CA VAL A 603 13.49 -7.90 -28.40
C VAL A 603 12.94 -9.23 -28.91
N VAL A 604 13.74 -10.28 -28.81
CA VAL A 604 13.45 -11.62 -29.33
C VAL A 604 13.56 -12.66 -28.23
N TRP A 605 12.68 -13.64 -28.29
CA TRP A 605 12.84 -14.92 -27.64
C TRP A 605 12.91 -16.02 -28.71
N ASP A 606 13.91 -16.89 -28.61
CA ASP A 606 14.11 -18.04 -29.50
C ASP A 606 14.19 -19.31 -28.64
N GLY A 607 13.31 -20.27 -28.89
CA GLY A 607 13.25 -21.48 -28.10
C GLY A 607 12.21 -22.49 -28.58
N GLN A 608 12.11 -23.60 -27.84
CA GLN A 608 11.19 -24.68 -28.15
C GLN A 608 9.94 -24.62 -27.29
N LEU A 609 8.78 -24.74 -27.94
CA LEU A 609 7.49 -24.91 -27.28
C LEU A 609 6.88 -26.26 -27.66
N MET A 610 6.13 -26.85 -26.76
CA MET A 610 5.41 -28.10 -26.97
C MET A 610 4.06 -27.84 -27.62
N SER A 611 3.75 -28.55 -28.70
CA SER A 611 2.41 -28.49 -29.31
C SER A 611 1.31 -28.97 -28.36
N ASN A 612 0.07 -28.55 -28.63
CA ASN A 612 -1.12 -28.81 -27.82
C ASN A 612 -1.05 -28.30 -26.37
N HIS A 613 -0.16 -27.35 -26.09
CA HIS A 613 -0.09 -26.63 -24.82
C HIS A 613 -0.58 -25.19 -25.01
N THR A 614 -1.12 -24.61 -23.94
CA THR A 614 -1.43 -23.18 -23.89
C THR A 614 -0.25 -22.46 -23.24
N TYR A 615 0.16 -21.34 -23.83
CA TYR A 615 1.20 -20.47 -23.34
C TYR A 615 0.64 -19.08 -23.11
N TYR A 616 1.19 -18.39 -22.11
CA TYR A 616 0.86 -17.02 -21.78
C TYR A 616 2.09 -16.15 -22.02
N ILE A 617 1.91 -15.04 -22.73
CA ILE A 617 2.95 -14.03 -22.92
C ILE A 617 2.55 -12.81 -22.12
N LYS A 618 3.42 -12.39 -21.21
CA LYS A 618 3.27 -11.18 -20.44
C LYS A 618 4.17 -10.13 -21.08
N VAL A 619 3.60 -9.05 -21.61
CA VAL A 619 4.32 -7.88 -22.12
C VAL A 619 4.24 -6.80 -21.06
N TYR A 620 5.35 -6.12 -20.77
CA TYR A 620 5.39 -5.08 -19.73
C TYR A 620 6.11 -3.85 -20.24
N ASN A 621 5.54 -2.69 -19.92
CA ASN A 621 6.12 -1.38 -20.16
C ASN A 621 6.80 -0.88 -18.88
N HIS A 622 8.13 -0.95 -18.82
CA HIS A 622 8.96 -0.36 -17.76
C HIS A 622 9.23 1.14 -17.96
N ASP A 623 8.72 1.75 -19.02
CA ASP A 623 8.95 3.16 -19.33
C ASP A 623 7.98 4.07 -18.56
N ILE A 624 8.35 5.36 -18.50
CA ILE A 624 7.55 6.43 -17.89
C ILE A 624 6.46 6.97 -18.83
N GLY A 625 6.47 6.56 -20.09
CA GLY A 625 5.52 7.01 -21.11
C GLY A 625 4.75 5.84 -21.73
N PRO A 626 3.64 6.14 -22.41
CA PRO A 626 2.95 5.14 -23.21
C PRO A 626 3.86 4.64 -24.33
N LEU A 627 3.76 3.36 -24.63
CA LEU A 627 4.42 2.74 -25.78
C LEU A 627 3.40 2.03 -26.65
N GLU A 628 3.59 2.15 -27.96
CA GLU A 628 2.98 1.26 -28.93
C GLU A 628 3.93 0.10 -29.18
N TYR A 629 3.39 -1.10 -29.35
CA TYR A 629 4.17 -2.27 -29.65
C TYR A 629 3.47 -3.21 -30.61
N GLU A 630 4.30 -4.03 -31.23
CA GLU A 630 3.94 -5.10 -32.13
C GLU A 630 4.55 -6.39 -31.61
N LEU A 631 3.70 -7.36 -31.28
CA LEU A 631 4.07 -8.69 -30.84
C LEU A 631 3.83 -9.68 -31.98
N GLU A 632 4.90 -10.33 -32.46
CA GLU A 632 4.87 -11.33 -33.53
C GLU A 632 5.32 -12.69 -32.99
N VAL A 633 4.49 -13.73 -33.18
CA VAL A 633 4.84 -15.12 -32.85
C VAL A 633 5.00 -15.91 -34.13
N LYS A 634 6.23 -16.40 -34.38
CA LYS A 634 6.61 -17.14 -35.58
C LYS A 634 7.11 -18.54 -35.24
N GLN A 635 6.52 -19.56 -35.85
CA GLN A 635 7.04 -20.92 -35.81
C GLN A 635 8.13 -21.06 -36.91
N LYS A 636 9.28 -21.64 -36.58
CA LYS A 636 10.37 -21.88 -37.55
C LYS A 636 10.08 -23.06 -38.49
#